data_AF-A0A8H5CRB5-F1
#
_entry.id   AF-A0A8H5CRB5-F1
#
_cell.length_a   1.000
_cell.length_b   1.000
_cell.length_c   1.000
_cell.angle_alpha   90.00
_cell.angle_beta   90.00
_cell.angle_gamma   90.00
#
_symmetry.space_group_name_H-M   'P 1'
#
loop_
_entity.id
_entity.type
_entity.pdbx_description
1 polymer ?
#
loop_
_entity_poly.entity_id
_entity_poly.type
_entity_poly.pdbx_seq_one_letter_code
_entity_poly.pdbx_strand_id
1 'polypeptide(L)' 'MSAQSQYNYNAMQMPPEGPRVPKRTPMACQFCRGRKLKCDGVRPSCANCNRRGFPCLYVPVSAEQK' A
#
# COMPACT_ATOMS: atom_id res chain seq x y z
N MET A 1 -46.77 -18.72 21.03
CA MET A 1 -46.38 -17.94 19.83
C MET A 1 -45.54 -16.78 20.32
N SER A 2 -44.44 -16.45 19.64
CA SER A 2 -43.33 -15.55 20.05
C SER A 2 -42.36 -16.21 21.05
N ALA A 3 -41.05 -16.33 20.79
CA ALA A 3 -40.22 -15.79 19.72
C ALA A 3 -39.07 -16.74 19.38
N GLN A 4 -38.92 -17.10 18.09
CA GLN A 4 -37.63 -17.50 17.51
C GLN A 4 -36.69 -16.29 17.44
N SER A 5 -35.43 -16.46 17.82
CA SER A 5 -34.22 -15.70 17.40
C SER A 5 -33.07 -16.17 18.29
N GLN A 6 -32.45 -17.33 18.10
CA GLN A 6 -31.72 -17.77 16.91
C GLN A 6 -30.58 -16.80 16.53
N TYR A 7 -29.36 -17.26 16.82
CA TYR A 7 -28.05 -16.87 16.32
C TYR A 7 -27.37 -15.64 16.97
N ASN A 8 -26.49 -15.95 17.92
CA ASN A 8 -25.49 -15.03 18.43
C ASN A 8 -24.37 -14.88 17.37
N TYR A 9 -24.42 -13.79 16.61
CA TYR A 9 -23.58 -13.42 15.45
C TYR A 9 -22.18 -12.92 15.83
N ASN A 10 -21.60 -13.47 16.90
CA ASN A 10 -20.24 -13.19 17.35
C ASN A 10 -19.15 -13.80 16.42
N ALA A 11 -19.45 -14.01 15.14
CA ALA A 11 -18.60 -14.66 14.15
C ALA A 11 -18.27 -13.78 12.93
N MET A 12 -18.34 -12.45 13.07
CA MET A 12 -17.83 -11.53 12.06
C MET A 12 -17.02 -10.41 12.72
N GLN A 13 -15.87 -10.77 13.29
CA GLN A 13 -14.81 -9.80 13.53
C GLN A 13 -14.27 -9.34 12.16
N MET A 14 -14.94 -8.32 11.62
CA MET A 14 -14.46 -7.54 10.48
C MET A 14 -13.17 -6.84 10.95
N PRO A 15 -12.01 -7.08 10.31
CA PRO A 15 -10.80 -6.35 10.68
C PRO A 15 -11.07 -4.85 10.50
N PRO A 16 -10.58 -3.99 11.39
CA PRO A 16 -10.88 -2.56 11.34
C PRO A 16 -10.39 -2.00 10.00
N GLU A 17 -11.33 -1.62 9.15
CA GLU A 17 -11.12 -0.69 8.03
C GLU A 17 -10.90 0.70 8.61
N GLY A 18 -9.81 0.86 9.37
CA GLY A 18 -9.29 2.17 9.68
C GLY A 18 -9.04 2.92 8.37
N PRO A 19 -9.24 4.24 8.33
CA PRO A 19 -8.91 5.03 7.15
C PRO A 19 -7.47 4.70 6.78
N ARG A 20 -7.30 4.13 5.58
CA ARG A 20 -5.98 3.86 4.99
C ARG A 20 -5.37 5.22 4.72
N VAL A 21 -4.88 5.90 5.76
CA VAL A 21 -4.09 7.12 5.63
C VAL A 21 -2.98 6.70 4.68
N PRO A 22 -2.96 7.22 3.43
CA PRO A 22 -1.92 6.85 2.51
C PRO A 22 -0.66 7.40 3.16
N LYS A 23 0.16 6.50 3.72
CA LYS A 23 1.44 6.87 4.33
C LYS A 23 2.15 7.67 3.25
N ARG A 24 2.28 8.99 3.44
CA ARG A 24 2.90 9.87 2.45
C ARG A 24 4.27 9.28 2.19
N THR A 25 4.47 8.78 0.99
CA THR A 25 5.68 8.05 0.68
C THR A 25 6.82 9.04 0.59
N PRO A 26 7.81 8.95 1.51
CA PRO A 26 8.86 9.96 1.62
C PRO A 26 9.80 9.94 0.41
N MET A 27 9.76 8.87 -0.40
CA MET A 27 10.67 8.66 -1.51
C MET A 27 9.95 7.97 -2.67
N ALA A 28 10.11 8.50 -3.88
CA ALA A 28 9.72 7.82 -5.11
C ALA A 28 10.74 6.72 -5.46
N CYS A 29 10.28 5.62 -6.07
CA CYS A 29 11.19 4.61 -6.62
C CYS A 29 12.06 5.20 -7.74
N GLN A 30 13.20 4.58 -8.04
CA GLN A 30 14.13 5.04 -9.09
C GLN A 30 13.45 5.19 -10.45
N PHE A 31 12.57 4.25 -10.83
CA PHE A 31 11.84 4.32 -12.10
C PHE A 31 10.93 5.57 -12.17
N CYS A 32 10.11 5.79 -11.15
CA CYS A 32 9.25 6.97 -11.09
C CYS A 32 10.07 8.26 -10.97
N ARG A 33 11.18 8.24 -10.23
CA ARG A 33 12.09 9.39 -10.07
C ARG A 33 12.74 9.77 -11.40
N GLY A 34 13.30 8.81 -12.13
CA GLY A 34 13.92 9.05 -13.44
C GLY A 34 12.93 9.51 -14.51
N ARG A 35 11.68 9.02 -14.45
CA ARG A 35 10.62 9.41 -15.38
C ARG A 35 9.74 10.58 -14.90
N LYS A 36 10.06 11.18 -13.75
CA LYS A 36 9.28 12.26 -13.12
C LYS A 36 7.78 11.92 -12.95
N LEU A 37 7.47 10.66 -12.65
CA LEU A 37 6.12 10.17 -12.42
C LEU A 37 5.74 10.25 -10.94
N LYS A 38 4.45 10.40 -10.66
CA LYS A 38 3.91 10.29 -9.30
C LYS A 38 4.09 8.85 -8.79
N CYS A 39 4.91 8.68 -7.76
CA CYS A 39 5.06 7.40 -7.07
C CYS A 39 4.08 7.34 -5.91
N ASP A 40 3.26 6.29 -5.86
CA ASP A 40 2.37 5.94 -4.75
C ASP A 40 3.11 5.22 -3.60
N GLY A 41 4.37 4.85 -3.84
CA GLY A 41 5.30 4.29 -2.85
C GLY A 41 4.84 3.02 -2.13
N VAL A 42 3.86 2.32 -2.70
CA VAL A 42 3.45 0.97 -2.27
C VAL A 42 4.63 0.01 -2.46
N ARG A 43 4.83 -0.88 -1.47
CA ARG A 43 5.83 -1.95 -1.50
C ARG A 43 5.11 -3.31 -1.64
N PRO A 44 5.64 -4.27 -2.42
CA PRO A 44 6.97 -4.32 -3.03
C PRO A 44 7.13 -3.54 -4.34
N SER A 45 6.04 -3.18 -5.02
CA SER A 45 6.06 -2.42 -6.27
C SER A 45 4.96 -1.35 -6.26
N CYS A 46 5.30 -0.14 -6.70
CA CYS A 46 4.34 0.95 -6.83
C CYS A 46 3.36 0.66 -7.99
N ALA A 47 2.15 1.21 -7.93
CA ALA A 47 1.10 0.98 -8.93
C ALA A 47 1.57 1.26 -10.37
N ASN A 48 2.40 2.28 -10.57
CA ASN A 48 2.98 2.61 -11.88
C ASN A 48 3.96 1.55 -12.39
N CYS A 49 4.85 1.05 -11.52
CA CYS A 49 5.80 0.00 -11.88
C CYS A 49 5.07 -1.33 -12.10
N ASN A 50 4.12 -1.66 -11.22
CA ASN A 50 3.29 -2.86 -11.32
C ASN A 50 2.50 -2.91 -12.63
N ARG A 51 1.83 -1.82 -13.00
CA ARG A 51 1.06 -1.74 -14.26
C ARG A 51 1.93 -1.90 -15.49
N ARG A 52 3.17 -1.41 -15.44
CA ARG A 52 4.09 -1.44 -16.59
C ARG A 52 5.02 -2.66 -16.59
N GLY A 53 5.01 -3.48 -15.54
CA GLY A 53 5.92 -4.60 -15.38
C GLY A 53 7.40 -4.21 -15.26
N PHE A 54 7.71 -2.97 -14.84
CA PHE A 54 9.10 -2.53 -14.67
C PHE A 54 9.62 -2.74 -13.24
N PRO A 55 10.94 -2.93 -13.07
CA PRO A 55 11.56 -3.01 -11.76
C PRO A 55 11.27 -1.78 -10.89
N CYS A 56 10.72 -2.01 -9.69
CA CYS A 56 10.45 -0.97 -8.71
C CYS A 56 11.53 -0.98 -7.62
N LEU A 57 12.58 -0.18 -7.80
CA LEU A 57 13.70 -0.12 -6.86
C LEU A 57 13.67 1.18 -6.04
N TYR A 58 13.80 1.06 -4.72
CA TYR A 58 13.94 2.20 -3.80
C TYR A 58 15.38 2.22 -3.31
N VAL A 59 16.24 3.04 -3.93
CA VAL A 59 17.64 3.22 -3.53
C VAL A 59 17.76 4.41 -2.57
N PRO A 60 18.18 4.22 -1.31
CA PRO A 60 18.42 5.32 -0.39
C PRO A 60 19.60 6.17 -0.88
N VAL A 61 19.50 7.50 -0.77
CA VAL A 61 20.53 8.46 -1.19
C VAL A 61 21.81 8.43 -0.35
N SER A 62 21.93 7.52 0.61
CA SER A 62 23.02 7.48 1.60
C SER A 62 24.20 6.56 1.25
N ALA A 63 24.22 5.92 0.07
CA ALA A 63 25.17 4.85 -0.21
C ALA A 63 26.42 5.23 -1.03
N GLU A 64 26.55 6.43 -1.59
CA GLU A 64 27.68 6.73 -2.48
C GLU A 64 28.13 8.20 -2.46
N GLN A 65 28.83 8.58 -1.39
CA GLN A 65 29.72 9.75 -1.37
C GLN A 65 30.97 9.40 -0.56
N LYS A 66 31.97 8.79 -1.22
CA LYS A 66 33.38 8.93 -0.86
C LYS A 66 34.25 8.79 -2.10
#